data_AF-A0A1V5UKR5-F1
#
_entry.id   AF-A0A1V5UKR5-F1
#
_cell.length_a   1.000
_cell.length_b   1.000
_cell.length_c   1.000
_cell.angle_alpha   90.00
_cell.angle_beta   90.00
_cell.angle_gamma   90.00
#
_symmetry.space_group_name_H-M   'P 1'
#
loop_
_entity.id
_entity.type
_entity.pdbx_description
1 polymer ?
#
loop_
_entity_poly.entity_id
_entity_poly.type
_entity_poly.pdbx_seq_one_letter_code
_entity_poly.pdbx_strand_id
1 'polypeptide(L)'
;MSNLQGFILLVLFVLNVGIALLLKLYLQTYEKGKYVIIERILKYYMILTPMFFMFAIGERWRFGEKFLPSGQPDDLAWGPFHLFWLAAMVVGIIVASSRLKADKESNQRYLFGRLNAIDYTVFQFGILLVGIEFYKQMIFLDLYKGLAHYHWYGFPLQFCSIPLILYPIVPFIKNEKIKEAFYSFIAIFNFVGGLSVMLLASGVYTLHVSISIHTMLWHGTMVIAAFYLINAYKIGTKWRHYVGALTVLLALVIVAQLTNIAFHYIGQKYPGPDNFDGFFISPWIDRKNMPVLGDIRVAMQESGLPVFLIAILFPHIYLVVFGFAGLLVFLIFRAIWLDSERRHHAKEIAPAVSHTE
;
A
#
# COMPACT_ATOMS: atom_id res chain seq x y z
N MET A 1 -28.50 3.60 3.17
CA MET A 1 -28.28 4.11 4.54
C MET A 1 -28.34 5.62 4.48
N SER A 2 -28.98 6.28 5.46
CA SER A 2 -29.00 7.75 5.46
C SER A 2 -27.62 8.31 5.82
N ASN A 3 -27.31 9.55 5.41
CA ASN A 3 -26.06 10.19 5.80
C ASN A 3 -25.92 10.32 7.31
N LEU A 4 -27.01 10.58 8.04
CA LEU A 4 -27.02 10.62 9.50
C LEU A 4 -26.56 9.29 10.11
N GLN A 5 -27.09 8.16 9.64
CA GLN A 5 -26.66 6.83 10.09
C GLN A 5 -25.17 6.58 9.80
N GLY A 6 -24.70 6.95 8.61
CA GLY A 6 -23.30 6.84 8.24
C GLY A 6 -22.38 7.66 9.15
N PHE A 7 -22.74 8.92 9.42
CA PHE A 7 -21.99 9.78 10.33
C PHE A 7 -21.99 9.26 11.78
N ILE A 8 -23.11 8.72 12.27
CA ILE A 8 -23.16 8.09 13.59
C ILE A 8 -22.19 6.92 13.66
N LEU A 9 -22.18 6.04 12.65
CA LEU A 9 -21.23 4.92 12.60
C LEU A 9 -19.77 5.41 12.53
N LEU A 10 -19.50 6.49 11.79
CA LEU A 10 -18.16 7.09 11.74
C LEU A 10 -17.73 7.64 13.11
N VAL A 11 -18.61 8.36 13.81
CA VAL A 11 -18.33 8.87 15.15
C VAL A 11 -18.07 7.73 16.12
N LEU A 12 -18.91 6.68 16.10
CA LEU A 12 -18.72 5.49 16.92
C LEU A 12 -17.38 4.81 16.61
N PHE A 13 -17.01 4.69 15.33
CA PHE A 13 -15.72 4.16 14.91
C PHE A 13 -14.55 4.99 15.47
N VAL A 14 -14.58 6.32 15.32
CA VAL A 14 -13.53 7.22 15.81
C VAL A 14 -13.41 7.16 17.33
N LEU A 15 -14.53 7.20 18.05
CA LEU A 15 -14.54 7.08 19.51
C LEU A 15 -13.98 5.74 19.95
N ASN A 16 -14.37 4.66 19.27
CA ASN A 16 -13.93 3.31 19.61
C ASN A 16 -12.42 3.12 19.41
N VAL A 17 -11.87 3.57 18.28
CA VAL A 17 -10.41 3.57 18.03
C VAL A 17 -9.69 4.51 19.00
N GLY A 18 -10.27 5.68 19.29
CA GLY A 18 -9.72 6.64 20.24
C GLY A 18 -9.61 6.10 21.67
N ILE A 19 -10.67 5.45 22.17
CA ILE A 19 -10.68 4.78 23.47
C ILE A 19 -9.65 3.65 23.50
N ALA A 20 -9.59 2.84 22.44
CA ALA A 20 -8.59 1.78 22.33
C ALA A 20 -7.16 2.32 22.35
N LEU A 21 -6.91 3.45 21.68
CA LEU A 21 -5.61 4.12 21.69
C LEU A 21 -5.27 4.67 23.08
N LEU A 22 -6.21 5.36 23.74
CA LEU A 22 -6.02 5.90 25.09
C LEU A 22 -5.75 4.79 26.11
N LEU A 23 -6.51 3.69 26.05
CA LEU A 23 -6.30 2.53 26.91
C LEU A 23 -4.91 1.93 26.66
N LYS A 24 -4.48 1.81 25.40
CA LYS A 24 -3.14 1.34 25.06
C LYS A 24 -2.06 2.26 25.64
N LEU A 25 -2.20 3.58 25.48
CA LEU A 25 -1.25 4.56 26.01
C LEU A 25 -1.19 4.53 27.54
N TYR A 26 -2.34 4.35 28.19
CA TYR A 26 -2.42 4.17 29.64
C TYR A 26 -1.66 2.92 30.08
N LEU A 27 -1.93 1.76 29.47
CA LEU A 27 -1.25 0.50 29.79
C LEU A 27 0.27 0.61 29.59
N GLN A 28 0.72 1.28 28.53
CA GLN A 28 2.15 1.46 28.24
C GLN A 28 2.85 2.43 29.21
N THR A 29 2.13 3.44 29.70
CA THR A 29 2.67 4.46 30.60
C THR A 29 2.67 4.01 32.06
N TYR A 30 1.55 3.46 32.52
CA TYR A 30 1.32 3.19 33.95
C TYR A 30 1.45 1.70 34.31
N GLU A 31 1.20 0.78 33.38
CA GLU A 31 1.15 -0.67 33.64
C GLU A 31 2.12 -1.47 32.76
N LYS A 32 3.27 -0.86 32.48
CA LYS A 32 4.26 -1.35 31.52
C LYS A 32 4.65 -2.81 31.82
N GLY A 33 4.36 -3.70 30.86
CA GLY A 33 4.74 -5.11 30.92
C GLY A 33 3.82 -6.00 31.77
N LYS A 34 2.83 -5.46 32.50
CA LYS A 34 1.89 -6.28 33.27
C LYS A 34 0.81 -6.91 32.39
N TYR A 35 0.31 -6.18 31.39
CA TYR A 35 -0.83 -6.59 30.57
C TYR A 35 -0.48 -6.81 29.09
N VAL A 36 0.64 -7.50 28.83
CA VAL A 36 1.17 -7.72 27.46
C VAL A 36 0.15 -8.40 26.53
N ILE A 37 -0.66 -9.34 27.03
CA ILE A 37 -1.69 -10.01 26.23
C ILE A 37 -2.79 -9.03 25.83
N ILE A 38 -3.27 -8.22 26.77
CA ILE A 38 -4.31 -7.21 26.52
C ILE A 38 -3.79 -6.17 25.52
N GLU A 39 -2.56 -5.69 25.67
CA GLU A 39 -1.95 -4.77 24.70
C GLU A 39 -1.89 -5.37 23.28
N ARG A 40 -1.62 -6.67 23.15
CA ARG A 40 -1.61 -7.36 21.86
C ARG A 40 -3.00 -7.47 21.26
N ILE A 41 -3.99 -7.89 22.05
CA ILE A 41 -5.39 -7.96 21.62
C ILE A 41 -5.86 -6.58 21.15
N LEU A 42 -5.56 -5.54 21.93
CA LEU A 42 -5.93 -4.16 21.62
C LEU A 42 -5.28 -3.65 20.33
N LYS A 43 -4.03 -4.05 20.05
CA LYS A 43 -3.36 -3.76 18.77
C LYS A 43 -4.08 -4.42 17.60
N TYR A 44 -4.39 -5.71 17.68
CA TYR A 44 -5.10 -6.41 16.59
C TYR A 44 -6.51 -5.92 16.41
N TYR A 45 -7.19 -5.58 17.52
CA TYR A 45 -8.47 -4.92 17.50
C TYR A 45 -8.41 -3.66 16.65
N MET A 46 -7.52 -2.71 16.97
CA MET A 46 -7.36 -1.46 16.20
C MET A 46 -6.97 -1.70 14.73
N ILE A 47 -6.16 -2.73 14.44
CA ILE A 47 -5.76 -3.09 13.07
C ILE A 47 -6.95 -3.59 12.26
N LEU A 48 -7.87 -4.34 12.88
CA LEU A 48 -9.03 -4.92 12.21
C LEU A 48 -10.28 -4.03 12.27
N THR A 49 -10.31 -3.01 13.14
CA THR A 49 -11.46 -2.08 13.23
C THR A 49 -11.82 -1.44 11.89
N PRO A 50 -10.86 -1.00 11.03
CA PRO A 50 -11.19 -0.47 9.71
C PRO A 50 -11.98 -1.46 8.85
N MET A 51 -11.61 -2.74 8.84
CA MET A 51 -12.37 -3.78 8.13
C MET A 51 -13.81 -3.86 8.66
N PHE A 52 -13.99 -3.98 9.98
CA PHE A 52 -15.32 -4.08 10.58
C PHE A 52 -16.17 -2.83 10.31
N PHE A 53 -15.56 -1.65 10.35
CA PHE A 53 -16.22 -0.40 10.00
C PHE A 53 -16.72 -0.41 8.56
N MET A 54 -15.90 -0.88 7.62
CA MET A 54 -16.30 -1.02 6.22
C MET A 54 -17.47 -1.99 6.04
N PHE A 55 -17.47 -3.14 6.73
CA PHE A 55 -18.63 -4.05 6.73
C PHE A 55 -19.89 -3.41 7.34
N ALA A 56 -19.74 -2.60 8.39
CA ALA A 56 -20.86 -1.93 9.04
C ALA A 56 -21.54 -0.91 8.11
N ILE A 57 -20.77 -0.07 7.42
CA ILE A 57 -21.32 0.90 6.47
C ILE A 57 -21.75 0.23 5.15
N GLY A 58 -20.99 -0.77 4.69
CA GLY A 58 -21.20 -1.49 3.44
C GLY A 58 -21.17 -0.57 2.22
N GLU A 59 -21.81 -1.01 1.14
CA GLU A 59 -22.06 -0.19 -0.05
C GLU A 59 -23.25 0.77 0.11
N ARG A 60 -23.92 0.70 1.28
CA ARG A 60 -25.16 1.41 1.59
C ARG A 60 -24.97 2.89 1.87
N TRP A 61 -23.75 3.31 2.25
CA TRP A 61 -23.42 4.71 2.50
C TRP A 61 -22.67 5.29 1.30
N ARG A 62 -23.26 6.31 0.70
CA ARG A 62 -22.72 7.04 -0.45
C ARG A 62 -22.44 8.48 -0.06
N PHE A 63 -21.51 9.12 -0.77
CA PHE A 63 -21.22 10.54 -0.54
C PHE A 63 -22.46 11.40 -0.87
N GLY A 64 -22.72 12.40 -0.03
CA GLY A 64 -23.78 13.39 -0.26
C GLY A 64 -23.32 14.51 -1.19
N GLU A 65 -24.27 15.28 -1.70
CA GLU A 65 -24.07 16.38 -2.66
C GLU A 65 -23.02 17.41 -2.22
N LYS A 66 -22.87 17.65 -0.91
CA LYS A 66 -21.83 18.54 -0.37
C LYS A 66 -20.39 18.11 -0.72
N PHE A 67 -20.17 16.82 -0.93
CA PHE A 67 -18.88 16.25 -1.34
C PHE A 67 -18.79 16.04 -2.85
N LEU A 68 -19.92 16.12 -3.56
CA LEU A 68 -20.06 15.83 -4.99
C LEU A 68 -20.81 16.97 -5.69
N PRO A 69 -20.28 18.20 -5.75
CA PRO A 69 -20.92 19.34 -6.42
C PRO A 69 -21.25 19.10 -7.91
N SER A 70 -20.47 18.29 -8.63
CA SER A 70 -20.75 17.86 -10.01
C SER A 70 -21.47 16.51 -10.09
N GLY A 71 -21.68 15.85 -8.94
CA GLY A 71 -22.22 14.50 -8.85
C GLY A 71 -21.22 13.39 -9.22
N GLN A 72 -19.97 13.73 -9.55
CA GLN A 72 -18.95 12.77 -9.96
C GLN A 72 -17.99 12.43 -8.82
N PRO A 73 -17.53 11.17 -8.67
CA PRO A 73 -16.56 10.79 -7.64
C PRO A 73 -15.26 11.60 -7.66
N ASP A 74 -14.89 12.14 -8.83
CA ASP A 74 -13.69 12.95 -9.00
C ASP A 74 -13.72 14.26 -8.23
N ASP A 75 -14.90 14.75 -7.81
CA ASP A 75 -15.01 15.90 -6.92
C ASP A 75 -14.34 15.68 -5.55
N LEU A 76 -14.14 14.41 -5.17
CA LEU A 76 -13.43 14.06 -3.94
C LEU A 76 -11.93 14.34 -4.06
N ALA A 77 -11.38 14.33 -5.28
CA ALA A 77 -9.97 14.65 -5.51
C ALA A 77 -9.69 16.10 -5.11
N TRP A 78 -8.72 16.27 -4.22
CA TRP A 78 -8.35 17.56 -3.61
C TRP A 78 -9.46 18.23 -2.76
N GLY A 79 -10.61 17.59 -2.60
CA GLY A 79 -11.64 17.99 -1.66
C GLY A 79 -11.27 17.67 -0.20
N PRO A 80 -12.12 18.08 0.78
CA PRO A 80 -11.86 17.88 2.21
C PRO A 80 -11.61 16.41 2.59
N PHE A 81 -12.29 15.48 1.93
CA PHE A 81 -12.10 14.05 2.12
C PHE A 81 -10.66 13.63 1.78
N HIS A 82 -10.17 14.02 0.60
CA HIS A 82 -8.82 13.68 0.17
C HIS A 82 -7.74 14.32 1.05
N LEU A 83 -7.90 15.62 1.35
CA LEU A 83 -6.94 16.36 2.19
C LEU A 83 -6.83 15.78 3.60
N PHE A 84 -7.94 15.31 4.18
CA PHE A 84 -7.93 14.60 5.45
C PHE A 84 -7.06 13.33 5.37
N TRP A 85 -7.22 12.52 4.32
CA TRP A 85 -6.45 11.28 4.16
C TRP A 85 -4.97 11.52 3.86
N LEU A 86 -4.63 12.59 3.13
CA LEU A 86 -3.25 13.04 2.98
C LEU A 86 -2.63 13.41 4.33
N ALA A 87 -3.35 14.19 5.16
CA ALA A 87 -2.91 14.52 6.51
C ALA A 87 -2.76 13.26 7.37
N ALA A 88 -3.72 12.33 7.32
CA ALA A 88 -3.67 11.07 8.05
C ALA A 88 -2.46 10.21 7.63
N MET A 89 -2.12 10.17 6.34
CA MET A 89 -0.92 9.49 5.84
C MET A 89 0.36 10.11 6.41
N VAL A 90 0.47 11.45 6.42
CA VAL A 90 1.63 12.16 7.00
C VAL A 90 1.75 11.89 8.50
N VAL A 91 0.65 11.94 9.25
CA VAL A 91 0.62 11.56 10.67
C VAL A 91 1.05 10.10 10.84
N GLY A 92 0.58 9.20 9.99
CA GLY A 92 0.98 7.78 9.99
C GLY A 92 2.47 7.59 9.77
N ILE A 93 3.08 8.34 8.85
CA ILE A 93 4.53 8.34 8.61
C ILE A 93 5.27 8.80 9.87
N ILE A 94 4.84 9.89 10.50
CA ILE A 94 5.48 10.42 11.72
C ILE A 94 5.39 9.41 12.86
N VAL A 95 4.21 8.81 13.09
CA VAL A 95 3.98 7.83 14.15
C VAL A 95 4.78 6.54 13.91
N ALA A 96 4.86 6.05 12.68
CA ALA A 96 5.67 4.88 12.35
C ALA A 96 7.17 5.19 12.51
N SER A 97 7.61 6.37 12.07
CA SER A 97 9.02 6.77 12.09
C SER A 97 9.53 7.08 13.50
N SER A 98 8.70 7.66 14.38
CA SER A 98 9.08 7.97 15.77
C SER A 98 9.39 6.71 16.59
N ARG A 99 8.79 5.57 16.22
CA ARG A 99 9.00 4.28 16.86
C ARG A 99 10.23 3.54 16.35
N LEU A 100 10.77 3.94 15.20
CA LEU A 100 11.80 3.18 14.49
C LEU A 100 13.08 2.96 15.32
N LYS A 101 13.53 3.98 16.07
CA LYS A 101 14.71 3.84 16.93
C LYS A 101 14.51 2.74 17.97
N ALA A 102 13.37 2.78 18.67
CA ALA A 102 13.01 1.76 19.65
C ALA A 102 12.86 0.38 19.00
N ASP A 103 12.27 0.29 17.80
CA ASP A 103 12.12 -0.98 17.08
C ASP A 103 13.48 -1.58 16.66
N LYS A 104 14.47 -0.75 16.31
CA LYS A 104 15.85 -1.19 15.99
C LYS A 104 16.62 -1.71 17.21
N GLU A 105 16.44 -1.05 18.35
CA GLU A 105 17.12 -1.40 19.61
C GLU A 105 16.38 -2.53 20.37
N SER A 106 15.16 -2.86 19.96
CA SER A 106 14.33 -3.87 20.62
C SER A 106 14.85 -5.29 20.40
N ASN A 107 15.16 -5.97 21.50
CA ASN A 107 15.42 -7.42 21.51
C ASN A 107 14.13 -8.26 21.59
N GLN A 108 12.95 -7.62 21.61
CA GLN A 108 11.69 -8.35 21.67
C GLN A 108 11.44 -9.15 20.39
N ARG A 109 10.90 -10.36 20.58
CA ARG A 109 10.46 -11.23 19.49
C ARG A 109 8.95 -11.40 19.52
N TYR A 110 8.36 -11.39 18.35
CA TYR A 110 6.91 -11.50 18.13
C TYR A 110 6.57 -12.79 17.39
N LEU A 111 5.29 -13.20 17.45
CA LEU A 111 4.74 -14.41 16.82
C LEU A 111 5.61 -15.65 17.04
N PHE A 112 5.56 -16.20 18.26
CA PHE A 112 6.30 -17.39 18.67
C PHE A 112 7.82 -17.26 18.49
N GLY A 113 8.36 -16.05 18.71
CA GLY A 113 9.79 -15.79 18.64
C GLY A 113 10.35 -15.56 17.22
N ARG A 114 9.50 -15.58 16.18
CA ARG A 114 9.97 -15.58 14.79
C ARG A 114 10.30 -14.21 14.23
N LEU A 115 9.60 -13.16 14.65
CA LEU A 115 9.72 -11.82 14.07
C LEU A 115 10.44 -10.86 15.02
N ASN A 116 11.34 -10.02 14.49
CA ASN A 116 11.81 -8.82 15.19
C ASN A 116 10.74 -7.71 15.13
N ALA A 117 11.00 -6.55 15.75
CA ALA A 117 10.03 -5.45 15.80
C ALA A 117 9.71 -4.83 14.43
N ILE A 118 10.70 -4.73 13.53
CA ILE A 118 10.52 -4.19 12.17
C ILE A 118 9.66 -5.15 11.34
N ASP A 119 10.03 -6.43 11.33
CA ASP A 119 9.31 -7.52 10.66
C ASP A 119 7.86 -7.61 11.17
N TYR A 120 7.66 -7.48 12.48
CA TYR A 120 6.33 -7.47 13.08
C TYR A 120 5.51 -6.24 12.66
N THR A 121 6.11 -5.06 12.58
CA THR A 121 5.44 -3.83 12.09
C THR A 121 4.96 -3.99 10.64
N VAL A 122 5.81 -4.52 9.75
CA VAL A 122 5.42 -4.82 8.35
C VAL A 122 4.29 -5.86 8.32
N PHE A 123 4.40 -6.92 9.11
CA PHE A 123 3.34 -7.93 9.23
C PHE A 123 1.99 -7.32 9.65
N GLN A 124 2.00 -6.40 10.62
CA GLN A 124 0.80 -5.71 11.07
C GLN A 124 0.15 -4.86 9.97
N PHE A 125 0.94 -4.15 9.16
CA PHE A 125 0.42 -3.48 7.96
C PHE A 125 -0.20 -4.49 6.99
N GLY A 126 0.43 -5.67 6.83
CA GLY A 126 -0.14 -6.76 6.03
C GLY A 126 -1.51 -7.22 6.53
N ILE A 127 -1.68 -7.40 7.84
CA ILE A 127 -2.99 -7.78 8.42
C ILE A 127 -4.04 -6.70 8.20
N LEU A 128 -3.68 -5.42 8.33
CA LEU A 128 -4.58 -4.30 8.02
C LEU A 128 -5.08 -4.40 6.57
N LEU A 129 -4.14 -4.54 5.61
CA LEU A 129 -4.45 -4.60 4.19
C LEU A 129 -5.29 -5.85 3.86
N VAL A 130 -4.94 -7.02 4.39
CA VAL A 130 -5.73 -8.25 4.22
C VAL A 130 -7.15 -8.06 4.75
N GLY A 131 -7.32 -7.42 5.91
CA GLY A 131 -8.64 -7.16 6.48
C GLY A 131 -9.50 -6.29 5.58
N ILE A 132 -9.01 -5.11 5.16
CA ILE A 132 -9.80 -4.23 4.29
C ILE A 132 -9.99 -4.81 2.88
N GLU A 133 -9.05 -5.61 2.38
CA GLU A 133 -9.21 -6.33 1.11
C GLU A 133 -10.32 -7.36 1.19
N PHE A 134 -10.41 -8.08 2.31
CA PHE A 134 -11.46 -9.07 2.50
C PHE A 134 -12.85 -8.46 2.35
N TYR A 135 -13.08 -7.24 2.86
CA TYR A 135 -14.31 -6.50 2.59
C TYR A 135 -14.51 -6.23 1.09
N LYS A 136 -13.50 -5.68 0.41
CA LYS A 136 -13.60 -5.34 -1.02
C LYS A 136 -13.91 -6.57 -1.87
N GLN A 137 -13.23 -7.68 -1.60
CA GLN A 137 -13.43 -8.94 -2.31
C GLN A 137 -14.81 -9.53 -2.05
N MET A 138 -15.20 -9.62 -0.77
CA MET A 138 -16.46 -10.25 -0.40
C MET A 138 -17.68 -9.44 -0.77
N ILE A 139 -17.67 -8.12 -0.60
CA ILE A 139 -18.86 -7.29 -0.76
C ILE A 139 -18.86 -6.58 -2.12
N PHE A 140 -17.85 -5.75 -2.37
CA PHE A 140 -17.84 -4.88 -3.56
C PHE A 140 -17.57 -5.61 -4.87
N LEU A 141 -16.79 -6.70 -4.83
CA LEU A 141 -16.50 -7.51 -6.00
C LEU A 141 -17.40 -8.75 -6.10
N ASP A 142 -18.47 -8.83 -5.29
CA ASP A 142 -19.50 -9.87 -5.37
C ASP A 142 -19.00 -11.31 -5.15
N LEU A 143 -17.84 -11.53 -4.51
CA LEU A 143 -17.32 -12.88 -4.27
C LEU A 143 -18.27 -13.73 -3.41
N TYR A 144 -19.03 -13.12 -2.49
CA TYR A 144 -20.01 -13.82 -1.67
C TYR A 144 -21.13 -14.49 -2.48
N LYS A 145 -21.40 -14.02 -3.71
CA LYS A 145 -22.37 -14.59 -4.63
C LYS A 145 -21.78 -15.75 -5.46
N GLY A 146 -20.48 -16.01 -5.33
CA GLY A 146 -19.75 -17.06 -6.06
C GLY A 146 -18.96 -16.54 -7.26
N LEU A 147 -18.05 -17.38 -7.77
CA LEU A 147 -17.07 -17.03 -8.80
C LEU A 147 -17.66 -16.57 -10.14
N ALA A 148 -18.88 -17.00 -10.48
CA ALA A 148 -19.57 -16.60 -11.70
C ALA A 148 -20.07 -15.14 -11.65
N HIS A 149 -20.31 -14.62 -10.45
CA HIS A 149 -20.75 -13.24 -10.21
C HIS A 149 -19.60 -12.32 -9.79
N TYR A 150 -18.43 -12.91 -9.50
CA TYR A 150 -17.27 -12.18 -9.04
C TYR A 150 -16.71 -11.26 -10.12
N HIS A 151 -16.40 -10.02 -9.74
CA HIS A 151 -15.80 -9.03 -10.62
C HIS A 151 -14.28 -9.23 -10.73
N TRP A 152 -13.85 -10.09 -11.65
CA TRP A 152 -12.46 -10.54 -11.80
C TRP A 152 -11.43 -9.43 -12.09
N TYR A 153 -11.83 -8.27 -12.62
CA TYR A 153 -10.95 -7.11 -12.75
C TYR A 153 -10.37 -6.64 -11.40
N GLY A 154 -11.08 -6.92 -10.31
CA GLY A 154 -10.70 -6.57 -8.94
C GLY A 154 -9.87 -7.64 -8.23
N PHE A 155 -9.49 -8.73 -8.92
CA PHE A 155 -8.62 -9.77 -8.35
C PHE A 155 -7.29 -9.17 -7.88
N PRO A 156 -6.76 -9.58 -6.70
CA PRO A 156 -5.65 -8.91 -6.03
C PRO A 156 -4.28 -9.23 -6.63
N LEU A 157 -4.14 -9.04 -7.94
CA LEU A 157 -2.88 -9.07 -8.68
C LEU A 157 -2.70 -7.77 -9.48
N GLN A 158 -3.13 -6.65 -8.92
CA GLN A 158 -2.71 -5.34 -9.38
C GLN A 158 -1.37 -4.99 -8.71
N PHE A 159 -0.62 -4.05 -9.28
CA PHE A 159 0.68 -3.64 -8.73
C PHE A 159 0.56 -3.21 -7.26
N CYS A 160 -0.47 -2.42 -6.97
CA CYS A 160 -0.77 -1.97 -5.60
C CYS A 160 -1.36 -3.08 -4.72
N SER A 161 -1.75 -4.24 -5.26
CA SER A 161 -2.21 -5.40 -4.48
C SER A 161 -1.08 -6.29 -3.99
N ILE A 162 0.12 -6.19 -4.56
CA ILE A 162 1.31 -6.95 -4.13
C ILE A 162 1.63 -6.86 -2.62
N PRO A 163 1.46 -5.71 -1.92
CA PRO A 163 1.53 -5.65 -0.47
C PRO A 163 0.73 -6.74 0.27
N LEU A 164 -0.43 -7.16 -0.27
CA LEU A 164 -1.27 -8.22 0.31
C LEU A 164 -0.51 -9.53 0.46
N ILE A 165 0.40 -9.81 -0.47
CA ILE A 165 1.23 -11.02 -0.49
C ILE A 165 2.52 -10.75 0.29
N LEU A 166 3.20 -9.64 0.01
CA LEU A 166 4.54 -9.42 0.56
C LEU A 166 4.54 -9.07 2.06
N TYR A 167 3.60 -8.25 2.53
CA TYR A 167 3.64 -7.76 3.93
C TYR A 167 3.41 -8.89 4.94
N PRO A 168 2.50 -9.84 4.72
CA PRO A 168 2.35 -10.98 5.63
C PRO A 168 3.46 -12.02 5.50
N ILE A 169 4.08 -12.18 4.31
CA ILE A 169 4.99 -13.31 4.03
C ILE A 169 6.46 -12.96 4.24
N VAL A 170 6.92 -11.82 3.71
CA VAL A 170 8.34 -11.42 3.72
C VAL A 170 8.95 -11.37 5.14
N PRO A 171 8.24 -10.91 6.18
CA PRO A 171 8.74 -10.97 7.56
C PRO A 171 9.28 -12.35 8.00
N PHE A 172 8.70 -13.44 7.46
CA PHE A 172 9.09 -14.81 7.81
C PHE A 172 10.22 -15.40 6.95
N ILE A 173 10.66 -14.69 5.91
CA ILE A 173 11.78 -15.14 5.07
C ILE A 173 13.06 -15.13 5.90
N LYS A 174 13.80 -16.25 5.90
CA LYS A 174 15.07 -16.37 6.65
C LYS A 174 16.30 -15.94 5.84
N ASN A 175 16.20 -16.00 4.51
CA ASN A 175 17.32 -15.59 3.65
C ASN A 175 17.36 -14.06 3.59
N GLU A 176 18.36 -13.48 4.26
CA GLU A 176 18.52 -12.02 4.37
C GLU A 176 18.66 -11.32 3.01
N LYS A 177 19.31 -11.94 2.01
CA LYS A 177 19.44 -11.34 0.67
C LYS A 177 18.09 -11.26 -0.04
N ILE A 178 17.29 -12.31 0.07
CA ILE A 178 15.94 -12.35 -0.51
C ILE A 178 15.01 -11.39 0.23
N LYS A 179 15.05 -11.38 1.57
CA LYS A 179 14.29 -10.43 2.40
C LYS A 179 14.66 -8.99 2.06
N GLU A 180 15.95 -8.67 1.94
CA GLU A 180 16.43 -7.34 1.56
C GLU A 180 15.92 -6.92 0.18
N ALA A 181 15.90 -7.84 -0.81
CA ALA A 181 15.34 -7.55 -2.14
C ALA A 181 13.84 -7.24 -2.08
N PHE A 182 13.06 -8.02 -1.33
CA PHE A 182 11.62 -7.76 -1.14
C PHE A 182 11.35 -6.48 -0.36
N TYR A 183 12.08 -6.20 0.71
CA TYR A 183 11.94 -4.94 1.44
C TYR A 183 12.41 -3.74 0.63
N SER A 184 13.41 -3.90 -0.24
CA SER A 184 13.79 -2.86 -1.19
C SER A 184 12.69 -2.63 -2.23
N PHE A 185 12.04 -3.69 -2.72
CA PHE A 185 10.87 -3.57 -3.60
C PHE A 185 9.74 -2.81 -2.91
N ILE A 186 9.38 -3.18 -1.69
CA ILE A 186 8.35 -2.47 -0.92
C ILE A 186 8.75 -1.00 -0.72
N ALA A 187 9.98 -0.74 -0.29
CA ALA A 187 10.49 0.60 -0.05
C ALA A 187 10.47 1.51 -1.29
N ILE A 188 10.77 0.97 -2.47
CA ILE A 188 10.92 1.76 -3.70
C ILE A 188 9.61 1.76 -4.50
N PHE A 189 9.12 0.58 -4.86
CA PHE A 189 8.02 0.41 -5.82
C PHE A 189 6.64 0.58 -5.17
N ASN A 190 6.42 0.10 -3.94
CA ASN A 190 5.16 0.43 -3.25
C ASN A 190 5.11 1.91 -2.85
N PHE A 191 6.25 2.56 -2.63
CA PHE A 191 6.29 4.01 -2.44
C PHE A 191 5.82 4.73 -3.69
N VAL A 192 6.34 4.38 -4.88
CA VAL A 192 5.87 4.92 -6.16
C VAL A 192 4.37 4.69 -6.33
N GLY A 193 3.90 3.44 -6.28
CA GLY A 193 2.48 3.14 -6.55
C GLY A 193 1.53 3.74 -5.52
N GLY A 194 1.88 3.68 -4.23
CA GLY A 194 1.09 4.27 -3.15
C GLY A 194 1.03 5.79 -3.27
N LEU A 195 2.19 6.44 -3.43
CA LEU A 195 2.25 7.89 -3.49
C LEU A 195 1.59 8.45 -4.76
N SER A 196 1.75 7.77 -5.90
CA SER A 196 1.10 8.17 -7.15
C SER A 196 -0.41 8.22 -7.00
N VAL A 197 -1.05 7.22 -6.36
CA VAL A 197 -2.51 7.25 -6.13
C VAL A 197 -2.92 8.31 -5.12
N MET A 198 -2.11 8.50 -4.07
CA MET A 198 -2.38 9.56 -3.07
C MET A 198 -2.22 10.97 -3.65
N LEU A 199 -1.43 11.19 -4.69
CA LEU A 199 -1.27 12.53 -5.29
C LEU A 199 -2.12 12.72 -6.55
N LEU A 200 -2.25 11.70 -7.39
CA LEU A 200 -3.03 11.71 -8.62
C LEU A 200 -4.40 11.05 -8.35
N ALA A 201 -5.17 11.65 -7.46
CA ALA A 201 -6.41 11.07 -6.94
C ALA A 201 -7.62 11.15 -7.90
N SER A 202 -7.43 11.64 -9.13
CA SER A 202 -8.49 11.62 -10.15
C SER A 202 -8.70 10.19 -10.66
N GLY A 203 -9.96 9.75 -10.79
CA GLY A 203 -10.32 8.43 -11.31
C GLY A 203 -10.15 7.26 -10.32
N VAL A 204 -9.73 7.50 -9.08
CA VAL A 204 -9.52 6.42 -8.07
C VAL A 204 -10.67 6.27 -7.07
N TYR A 205 -11.59 7.24 -7.05
CA TYR A 205 -12.72 7.26 -6.13
C TYR A 205 -13.97 6.60 -6.72
N THR A 206 -14.85 6.18 -5.81
CA THR A 206 -16.21 5.73 -6.17
C THR A 206 -17.24 6.51 -5.36
N LEU A 207 -18.52 6.38 -5.73
CA LEU A 207 -19.62 6.93 -4.96
C LEU A 207 -19.80 6.25 -3.59
N HIS A 208 -19.24 5.05 -3.41
CA HIS A 208 -19.34 4.29 -2.16
C HIS A 208 -18.27 4.77 -1.17
N VAL A 209 -18.71 5.27 -0.01
CA VAL A 209 -17.81 5.79 1.03
C VAL A 209 -16.82 4.72 1.49
N SER A 210 -17.29 3.47 1.64
CA SER A 210 -16.44 2.34 2.03
C SER A 210 -15.27 2.10 1.08
N ILE A 211 -15.48 2.18 -0.22
CA ILE A 211 -14.42 1.92 -1.21
C ILE A 211 -13.47 3.12 -1.33
N SER A 212 -13.98 4.34 -1.27
CA SER A 212 -13.09 5.51 -1.24
C SER A 212 -12.22 5.53 0.04
N ILE A 213 -12.76 5.06 1.17
CA ILE A 213 -11.97 4.83 2.40
C ILE A 213 -10.97 3.68 2.22
N HIS A 214 -11.36 2.57 1.57
CA HIS A 214 -10.46 1.47 1.23
C HIS A 214 -9.24 2.01 0.47
N THR A 215 -9.46 2.71 -0.64
CA THR A 215 -8.42 3.24 -1.51
C THR A 215 -7.43 4.11 -0.70
N MET A 216 -7.94 5.05 0.10
CA MET A 216 -7.07 5.94 0.88
C MET A 216 -6.28 5.22 1.97
N LEU A 217 -6.91 4.31 2.71
CA LEU A 217 -6.22 3.49 3.71
C LEU A 217 -5.17 2.59 3.06
N TRP A 218 -5.50 1.99 1.92
CA TRP A 218 -4.66 1.07 1.18
C TRP A 218 -3.36 1.75 0.74
N HIS A 219 -3.48 2.81 -0.05
CA HIS A 219 -2.34 3.50 -0.63
C HIS A 219 -1.57 4.31 0.42
N GLY A 220 -2.27 4.92 1.40
CA GLY A 220 -1.62 5.56 2.54
C GLY A 220 -0.75 4.59 3.34
N THR A 221 -1.26 3.37 3.62
CA THR A 221 -0.48 2.32 4.32
C THR A 221 0.72 1.86 3.50
N MET A 222 0.60 1.76 2.18
CA MET A 222 1.74 1.46 1.30
C MET A 222 2.86 2.49 1.48
N VAL A 223 2.53 3.79 1.44
CA VAL A 223 3.51 4.88 1.62
C VAL A 223 4.13 4.85 3.02
N ILE A 224 3.32 4.68 4.07
CA ILE A 224 3.80 4.60 5.45
C ILE A 224 4.79 3.44 5.62
N ALA A 225 4.43 2.24 5.16
CA ALA A 225 5.26 1.05 5.27
C ALA A 225 6.57 1.18 4.46
N ALA A 226 6.48 1.72 3.25
CA ALA A 226 7.64 1.96 2.41
C ALA A 226 8.60 2.96 3.06
N PHE A 227 8.10 4.11 3.54
CA PHE A 227 8.92 5.11 4.21
C PHE A 227 9.56 4.58 5.51
N TYR A 228 8.81 3.80 6.29
CA TYR A 228 9.33 3.12 7.47
C TYR A 228 10.50 2.20 7.12
N LEU A 229 10.38 1.38 6.08
CA LEU A 229 11.43 0.47 5.61
C LEU A 229 12.64 1.21 5.02
N ILE A 230 12.43 2.31 4.29
CA ILE A 230 13.50 3.17 3.77
C ILE A 230 14.41 3.63 4.91
N ASN A 231 13.82 4.09 6.01
CA ASN A 231 14.56 4.55 7.18
C ASN A 231 15.13 3.38 8.01
N ALA A 232 14.39 2.27 8.09
CA ALA A 232 14.80 1.09 8.84
C ALA A 232 16.08 0.48 8.27
N TYR A 233 16.11 0.24 6.97
CA TYR A 233 17.21 -0.44 6.28
C TYR A 233 18.14 0.51 5.51
N LYS A 234 17.92 1.84 5.61
CA LYS A 234 18.69 2.85 4.87
C LYS A 234 18.71 2.56 3.36
N ILE A 235 17.53 2.24 2.82
CA ILE A 235 17.34 1.99 1.39
C ILE A 235 17.75 3.24 0.60
N GLY A 236 18.55 3.08 -0.45
CA GLY A 236 19.25 4.19 -1.13
C GLY A 236 20.77 4.20 -0.95
N THR A 237 21.30 3.65 0.14
CA THR A 237 22.76 3.64 0.41
C THR A 237 23.56 2.72 -0.51
N LYS A 238 22.98 1.59 -0.91
CA LYS A 238 23.62 0.56 -1.76
C LYS A 238 22.85 0.36 -3.05
N TRP A 239 23.55 0.27 -4.19
CA TRP A 239 22.95 -0.04 -5.49
C TRP A 239 22.23 -1.39 -5.53
N ARG A 240 22.67 -2.35 -4.70
CA ARG A 240 22.01 -3.65 -4.55
C ARG A 240 20.54 -3.53 -4.14
N HIS A 241 20.16 -2.49 -3.38
CA HIS A 241 18.76 -2.26 -3.02
C HIS A 241 17.91 -2.03 -4.27
N TYR A 242 18.37 -1.20 -5.20
CA TYR A 242 17.65 -0.93 -6.45
C TYR A 242 17.64 -2.15 -7.37
N VAL A 243 18.78 -2.81 -7.59
CA VAL A 243 18.86 -4.00 -8.45
C VAL A 243 18.00 -5.15 -7.90
N GLY A 244 18.02 -5.38 -6.59
CA GLY A 244 17.17 -6.38 -5.94
C GLY A 244 15.69 -6.06 -6.09
N ALA A 245 15.31 -4.80 -5.87
CA ALA A 245 13.94 -4.34 -6.08
C ALA A 245 13.49 -4.52 -7.55
N LEU A 246 14.33 -4.16 -8.51
CA LEU A 246 14.03 -4.29 -9.95
C LEU A 246 13.90 -5.76 -10.37
N THR A 247 14.69 -6.65 -9.77
CA THR A 247 14.59 -8.10 -9.99
C THR A 247 13.24 -8.63 -9.50
N VAL A 248 12.77 -8.19 -8.33
CA VAL A 248 11.44 -8.53 -7.81
C VAL A 248 10.35 -7.99 -8.75
N LEU A 249 10.46 -6.75 -9.23
CA LEU A 249 9.51 -6.18 -10.19
C LEU A 249 9.42 -7.02 -11.47
N LEU A 250 10.56 -7.37 -12.06
CA LEU A 250 10.62 -8.20 -13.26
C LEU A 250 9.92 -9.55 -13.04
N ALA A 251 10.21 -10.23 -11.92
CA ALA A 251 9.57 -11.50 -11.58
C ALA A 251 8.04 -11.36 -11.45
N LEU A 252 7.57 -10.30 -10.80
CA LEU A 252 6.14 -10.04 -10.63
C LEU A 252 5.44 -9.69 -11.95
N VAL A 253 6.08 -8.92 -12.84
CA VAL A 253 5.55 -8.64 -14.19
C VAL A 253 5.39 -9.91 -15.00
N ILE A 254 6.37 -10.82 -14.94
CA ILE A 254 6.28 -12.14 -15.59
C ILE A 254 5.10 -12.94 -15.02
N VAL A 255 4.98 -13.02 -13.70
CA VAL A 255 3.86 -13.73 -13.05
C VAL A 255 2.50 -13.12 -13.42
N ALA A 256 2.39 -11.79 -13.42
CA ALA A 256 1.17 -11.09 -13.82
C ALA A 256 0.81 -11.38 -15.27
N GLN A 257 1.78 -11.35 -16.19
CA GLN A 257 1.54 -11.62 -17.59
C GLN A 257 1.16 -13.09 -17.86
N LEU A 258 1.81 -14.04 -17.21
CA LEU A 258 1.43 -15.45 -17.29
C LEU A 258 0.01 -15.67 -16.76
N THR A 259 -0.36 -14.97 -15.68
CA THR A 259 -1.73 -15.04 -15.13
C THR A 259 -2.75 -14.42 -16.10
N ASN A 260 -2.44 -13.28 -16.72
CA ASN A 260 -3.30 -12.67 -17.74
C ASN A 260 -3.58 -13.63 -18.90
N ILE A 261 -2.55 -14.29 -19.42
CA ILE A 261 -2.68 -15.29 -20.49
C ILE A 261 -3.52 -16.48 -20.01
N ALA A 262 -3.22 -17.03 -18.84
CA ALA A 262 -3.94 -18.17 -18.30
C ALA A 262 -5.43 -17.85 -18.09
N PHE A 263 -5.74 -16.71 -17.47
CA PHE A 263 -7.11 -16.32 -17.14
C PHE A 263 -7.92 -15.97 -18.39
N HIS A 264 -7.28 -15.41 -19.43
CA HIS A 264 -7.93 -15.22 -20.73
C HIS A 264 -8.43 -16.55 -21.31
N TYR A 265 -7.59 -17.58 -21.37
CA TYR A 265 -7.99 -18.89 -21.93
C TYR A 265 -8.93 -19.69 -21.03
N ILE A 266 -8.82 -19.54 -19.71
CA ILE A 266 -9.79 -20.11 -18.76
C ILE A 266 -11.15 -19.42 -18.95
N GLY A 267 -11.16 -18.11 -19.12
CA GLY A 267 -12.35 -17.29 -19.32
C GLY A 267 -13.14 -17.61 -20.59
N GLN A 268 -12.48 -18.16 -21.62
CA GLN A 268 -13.16 -18.68 -22.82
C GLN A 268 -14.00 -19.94 -22.53
N LYS A 269 -13.68 -20.68 -21.46
CA LYS A 269 -14.36 -21.93 -21.07
C LYS A 269 -15.29 -21.76 -19.87
N TYR A 270 -14.98 -20.83 -18.98
CA TYR A 270 -15.70 -20.59 -17.74
C TYR A 270 -15.99 -19.09 -17.60
N PRO A 271 -17.21 -18.69 -17.17
CA PRO A 271 -17.56 -17.28 -17.06
C PRO A 271 -16.72 -16.58 -15.99
N GLY A 272 -16.22 -15.38 -16.30
CA GLY A 272 -15.66 -14.43 -15.34
C GLY A 272 -14.18 -14.05 -15.53
N PRO A 273 -13.23 -15.01 -15.53
CA PRO A 273 -11.80 -14.70 -15.56
C PRO A 273 -11.29 -13.98 -16.82
N ASP A 274 -12.06 -13.97 -17.91
CA ASP A 274 -11.70 -13.32 -19.18
C ASP A 274 -11.48 -11.81 -19.05
N ASN A 275 -12.12 -11.17 -18.06
CA ASN A 275 -12.01 -9.74 -17.82
C ASN A 275 -10.89 -9.33 -16.83
N PHE A 276 -10.08 -10.30 -16.39
CA PHE A 276 -8.94 -10.09 -15.51
C PHE A 276 -7.84 -9.24 -16.18
N ASP A 277 -7.28 -8.29 -15.44
CA ASP A 277 -6.26 -7.36 -15.93
C ASP A 277 -5.16 -7.14 -14.87
N GLY A 278 -4.40 -8.21 -14.62
CA GLY A 278 -3.28 -8.20 -13.70
C GLY A 278 -2.25 -7.15 -14.11
N PHE A 279 -1.80 -6.34 -13.15
CA PHE A 279 -0.93 -5.17 -13.32
C PHE A 279 -1.40 -4.14 -14.37
N PHE A 280 -2.63 -4.26 -14.87
CA PHE A 280 -3.13 -3.51 -16.03
C PHE A 280 -2.28 -3.71 -17.30
N ILE A 281 -1.69 -4.91 -17.49
CA ILE A 281 -0.83 -5.24 -18.64
C ILE A 281 -1.44 -6.31 -19.56
N SER A 282 -2.69 -6.73 -19.34
CA SER A 282 -3.34 -7.70 -20.22
C SER A 282 -3.47 -7.17 -21.65
N PRO A 283 -3.07 -7.93 -22.69
CA PRO A 283 -3.13 -7.48 -24.08
C PRO A 283 -4.55 -7.50 -24.66
N TRP A 284 -5.52 -8.10 -23.95
CA TRP A 284 -6.92 -8.20 -24.37
C TRP A 284 -7.84 -7.16 -23.73
N ILE A 285 -7.33 -6.35 -22.80
CA ILE A 285 -8.12 -5.41 -22.03
C ILE A 285 -7.73 -3.99 -22.40
N ASP A 286 -8.71 -3.13 -22.62
CA ASP A 286 -8.59 -1.75 -23.13
C ASP A 286 -8.84 -0.68 -22.03
N ARG A 287 -8.90 -1.11 -20.76
CA ARG A 287 -9.13 -0.18 -19.64
C ARG A 287 -7.99 0.81 -19.48
N LYS A 288 -8.34 2.08 -19.28
CA LYS A 288 -7.41 3.20 -19.08
C LYS A 288 -7.18 3.52 -17.59
N ASN A 289 -6.89 2.48 -16.80
CA ASN A 289 -6.74 2.59 -15.34
C ASN A 289 -5.37 3.17 -14.91
N MET A 290 -4.41 3.27 -15.82
CA MET A 290 -3.10 3.88 -15.58
C MET A 290 -2.96 5.12 -16.44
N PRO A 291 -2.72 6.31 -15.85
CA PRO A 291 -2.45 7.52 -16.61
C PRO A 291 -1.31 7.29 -17.61
N VAL A 292 -1.50 7.70 -18.86
CA VAL A 292 -0.55 7.55 -20.00
C VAL A 292 -0.33 6.10 -20.45
N LEU A 293 0.02 5.18 -19.55
CA LEU A 293 0.28 3.78 -19.93
C LEU A 293 -0.97 3.07 -20.47
N GLY A 294 -2.15 3.38 -19.93
CA GLY A 294 -3.42 2.87 -20.44
C GLY A 294 -3.66 3.32 -21.88
N ASP A 295 -3.40 4.60 -22.19
CA ASP A 295 -3.55 5.13 -23.55
C ASP A 295 -2.56 4.49 -24.53
N ILE A 296 -1.31 4.25 -24.10
CA ILE A 296 -0.30 3.56 -24.93
C ILE A 296 -0.78 2.14 -25.28
N ARG A 297 -1.30 1.38 -24.31
CA ARG A 297 -1.82 0.03 -24.55
C ARG A 297 -2.97 0.05 -25.56
N VAL A 298 -3.93 0.93 -25.36
CA VAL A 298 -5.10 1.07 -26.24
C VAL A 298 -4.67 1.46 -27.64
N ALA A 299 -3.75 2.42 -27.78
CA ALA A 299 -3.20 2.80 -29.09
C ALA A 299 -2.48 1.64 -29.79
N MET A 300 -1.77 0.78 -29.05
CA MET A 300 -1.17 -0.43 -29.62
C MET A 300 -2.25 -1.40 -30.12
N GLN A 301 -3.35 -1.58 -29.39
CA GLN A 301 -4.47 -2.42 -29.82
C GLN A 301 -5.17 -1.85 -31.06
N GLU A 302 -5.47 -0.54 -31.06
CA GLU A 302 -6.13 0.17 -32.16
C GLU A 302 -5.27 0.22 -33.43
N SER A 303 -3.94 0.20 -33.31
CA SER A 303 -3.03 0.16 -34.47
C SER A 303 -3.07 -1.16 -35.27
N GLY A 304 -3.79 -2.18 -34.77
CA GLY A 304 -3.86 -3.50 -35.39
C GLY A 304 -2.63 -4.37 -35.13
N LEU A 305 -1.81 -4.05 -34.12
CA LEU A 305 -0.68 -4.89 -33.73
C LEU A 305 -1.17 -6.28 -33.28
N PRO A 306 -0.51 -7.37 -33.72
CA PRO A 306 -0.80 -8.70 -33.21
C PRO A 306 -0.75 -8.79 -31.68
N VAL A 307 -1.75 -9.43 -31.08
CA VAL A 307 -1.88 -9.58 -29.62
C VAL A 307 -0.62 -10.14 -28.96
N PHE A 308 0.07 -11.09 -29.59
CA PHE A 308 1.31 -11.65 -29.05
C PHE A 308 2.43 -10.61 -28.95
N LEU A 309 2.51 -9.65 -29.88
CA LEU A 309 3.47 -8.55 -29.80
C LEU A 309 3.09 -7.59 -28.68
N ILE A 310 1.81 -7.28 -28.50
CA ILE A 310 1.34 -6.45 -27.38
C ILE A 310 1.67 -7.12 -26.03
N ALA A 311 1.43 -8.44 -25.94
CA ALA A 311 1.70 -9.26 -24.77
C ALA A 311 3.19 -9.29 -24.37
N ILE A 312 4.08 -8.97 -25.30
CA ILE A 312 5.51 -8.85 -25.06
C ILE A 312 5.84 -7.37 -24.85
N LEU A 313 5.64 -6.51 -25.84
CA LEU A 313 6.09 -5.12 -25.85
C LEU A 313 5.51 -4.28 -24.70
N PHE A 314 4.22 -4.41 -24.38
CA PHE A 314 3.60 -3.55 -23.37
C PHE A 314 4.12 -3.83 -21.95
N PRO A 315 4.25 -5.09 -21.48
CA PRO A 315 4.96 -5.39 -20.23
C PRO A 315 6.42 -4.88 -20.17
N HIS A 316 7.13 -4.83 -21.31
CA HIS A 316 8.48 -4.25 -21.34
C HIS A 316 8.45 -2.73 -21.16
N ILE A 317 7.52 -2.03 -21.84
CA ILE A 317 7.30 -0.58 -21.65
C ILE A 317 6.95 -0.31 -20.17
N TYR A 318 6.04 -1.11 -19.60
CA TYR A 318 5.68 -1.04 -18.19
C TYR A 318 6.90 -1.16 -17.27
N LEU A 319 7.75 -2.17 -17.51
CA LEU A 319 8.96 -2.40 -16.71
C LEU A 319 9.95 -1.22 -16.82
N VAL A 320 10.12 -0.64 -18.00
CA VAL A 320 11.00 0.53 -18.21
C VAL A 320 10.46 1.75 -17.46
N VAL A 321 9.16 2.05 -17.59
CA VAL A 321 8.54 3.22 -16.97
C VAL A 321 8.56 3.10 -15.44
N PHE A 322 8.11 1.97 -14.89
CA PHE A 322 8.18 1.75 -13.44
C PHE A 322 9.62 1.68 -12.96
N GLY A 323 10.51 1.02 -13.70
CA GLY A 323 11.94 0.95 -13.39
C GLY A 323 12.58 2.32 -13.27
N PHE A 324 12.27 3.24 -14.19
CA PHE A 324 12.71 4.64 -14.14
C PHE A 324 12.13 5.40 -12.95
N ALA A 325 10.82 5.27 -12.68
CA ALA A 325 10.19 5.89 -11.51
C ALA A 325 10.84 5.40 -10.19
N GLY A 326 11.10 4.10 -10.09
CA GLY A 326 11.82 3.51 -8.95
C GLY A 326 13.27 3.99 -8.85
N LEU A 327 13.95 4.22 -9.97
CA LEU A 327 15.30 4.78 -9.99
C LEU A 327 15.32 6.19 -9.42
N LEU A 328 14.36 7.04 -9.80
CA LEU A 328 14.23 8.39 -9.27
C LEU A 328 14.06 8.39 -7.74
N VAL A 329 13.15 7.56 -7.22
CA VAL A 329 12.96 7.39 -5.77
C VAL A 329 14.25 6.93 -5.09
N PHE A 330 14.92 5.93 -5.67
CA PHE A 330 16.20 5.45 -5.15
C PHE A 330 17.27 6.56 -5.10
N LEU A 331 17.40 7.34 -6.17
CA LEU A 331 18.38 8.43 -6.27
C LEU A 331 18.09 9.57 -5.29
N ILE A 332 16.81 9.91 -5.07
CA ILE A 332 16.39 10.89 -4.05
C ILE A 332 16.88 10.46 -2.67
N PHE A 333 16.56 9.23 -2.25
CA PHE A 333 16.99 8.74 -0.94
C PHE A 333 18.50 8.57 -0.85
N ARG A 334 19.16 8.13 -1.93
CA ARG A 334 20.62 8.08 -1.99
C ARG A 334 21.24 9.45 -1.74
N ALA A 335 20.72 10.52 -2.37
CA ALA A 335 21.21 11.87 -2.17
C ALA A 335 21.03 12.35 -0.72
N ILE A 336 19.87 12.04 -0.12
CA ILE A 336 19.59 12.34 1.30
C ILE A 336 20.60 11.66 2.23
N TRP A 337 20.92 10.38 1.99
CA TRP A 337 21.89 9.67 2.83
C TRP A 337 23.31 10.20 2.67
N LEU A 338 23.76 10.46 1.44
CA LEU A 338 25.09 11.02 1.17
C LEU A 338 25.27 12.43 1.76
N ASP A 339 24.21 13.24 1.79
CA ASP A 339 24.23 14.53 2.46
C ASP A 339 24.32 14.38 3.99
N SER A 340 23.54 13.46 4.57
CA SER A 340 23.59 13.15 6.00
C SER A 340 24.97 12.68 6.45
N GLU A 341 25.63 11.81 5.67
CA GLU A 341 26.99 11.33 5.96
C GLU A 341 28.02 12.48 5.88
N ARG A 342 27.94 13.32 4.85
CA ARG A 342 28.81 14.50 4.72
C ARG A 342 28.67 15.47 5.90
N ARG A 343 27.44 15.75 6.34
CA ARG A 343 27.19 16.62 7.51
C ARG A 343 27.72 16.02 8.81
N HIS A 344 27.65 14.69 8.97
CA HIS A 344 28.19 14.02 10.15
C HIS A 344 29.73 14.15 10.19
N HIS A 345 30.40 13.87 9.08
CA HIS A 345 31.85 14.03 8.96
C HIS A 345 32.30 15.49 9.14
N ALA A 346 31.58 16.47 8.60
CA ALA A 346 31.90 17.89 8.80
C ALA A 346 31.82 18.31 10.28
N LYS A 347 30.89 17.73 11.06
CA LYS A 347 30.78 17.98 12.51
C LYS A 347 31.88 17.31 13.32
N GLU A 348 32.38 16.15 12.88
CA GLU A 348 33.53 15.47 13.52
C GLU A 348 34.85 16.19 13.25
N ILE A 349 34.98 16.87 12.11
CA ILE A 349 36.20 17.58 11.69
C ILE A 349 36.24 19.01 12.21
N ALA A 350 35.10 19.65 12.49
CA ALA A 350 35.07 20.98 13.11
C ALA A 350 35.66 20.90 14.54
N PRO A 351 36.85 21.48 14.80
CA PRO A 351 37.41 21.53 16.14
C PRO A 351 36.47 22.36 17.01
N ALA A 352 36.42 22.05 18.31
CA ALA A 352 35.83 22.91 19.32
C ALA A 352 36.56 24.27 19.34
N VAL A 353 36.15 25.18 18.46
CA VAL A 353 36.60 26.58 18.48
C VAL A 353 35.59 27.36 19.31
N SER A 354 36.14 28.04 20.32
CA SER A 354 35.57 29.07 21.21
C SER A 354 34.68 28.63 22.39
N HIS A 355 35.33 28.13 23.45
CA HIS A 355 35.04 28.55 24.82
C HIS A 355 36.35 28.99 25.50
N THR A 356 36.90 30.11 25.03
CA THR A 356 37.85 30.94 25.78
C THR A 356 37.71 32.35 25.22
N GLU A 357 36.84 33.14 25.86
CA GLU A 357 37.09 34.53 26.27
C GLU A 357 35.94 34.99 27.19
#